data_AF-A0A0Q8JD82-F1
#
_entry.id   AF-A0A0Q8JD82-F1
#
_cell.length_a   1.000
_cell.length_b   1.000
_cell.length_c   1.000
_cell.angle_alpha   90.00
_cell.angle_beta   90.00
_cell.angle_gamma   90.00
#
_symmetry.space_group_name_H-M   'P 1'
#
loop_
_entity.id
_entity.type
_entity.pdbx_description
1 polymer ?
#
loop_
_entity_poly.entity_id
_entity_poly.type
_entity_poly.pdbx_seq_one_letter_code
_entity_poly.pdbx_strand_id
1 'polypeptide(L)'
;MFRYFGSKHSSATQVAELATIGFSGTTAADAFGGLGTIGAVLKGRGLKVTTCDVLMLPNAFQHARIVCQERPRFTRLRKITGLQTSGAILEHLNTRRADRSWLVTEFSTQRQFFTRSNASRIAGAWNAIKRWNEDDLLSESERKYLLASFLNSMDPCANTAGTYYAHLKHWHRKALKPFQMKWIPVQVGATGGQALVGDALDVLRGKTFDLLYLDPPYNRRDYSRYYHLPESLASLKQPDTNPNRASGVPIQMLDASSLIRRSVEANYLQELIHSVHWKRLVVQYCEGSEIPMSELRNMLNKAGKLQEYVLPALGYTTTAQARQHQHHIFIIDKAPGSFIAGKTITQAV
;
A
#
# COMPACT_ATOMS: atom_id res chain seq x y z
N MET A 1 10.10 0.98 9.42
CA MET A 1 8.97 1.24 8.51
C MET A 1 9.19 0.42 7.27
N PHE A 2 8.13 -0.19 6.73
CA PHE A 2 8.19 -0.95 5.50
C PHE A 2 8.65 -0.08 4.32
N ARG A 3 9.65 -0.54 3.57
CA ARG A 3 10.11 0.13 2.35
C ARG A 3 9.20 -0.23 1.20
N TYR A 4 8.53 0.78 0.65
CA TYR A 4 7.63 0.63 -0.50
C TYR A 4 7.95 1.67 -1.56
N PHE A 5 8.13 1.21 -2.80
CA PHE A 5 8.40 2.07 -3.94
C PHE A 5 7.24 3.05 -4.11
N GLY A 6 7.58 4.32 -4.30
CA GLY A 6 6.56 5.36 -4.48
C GLY A 6 5.73 5.68 -3.24
N SER A 7 6.10 5.24 -2.03
CA SER A 7 5.32 5.41 -0.77
C SER A 7 4.93 6.83 -0.35
N LYS A 8 5.44 7.87 -1.02
CA LYS A 8 5.19 9.30 -0.78
C LYS A 8 5.43 9.81 0.64
N HIS A 9 6.17 9.07 1.47
CA HIS A 9 6.39 9.45 2.87
C HIS A 9 6.97 10.86 3.06
N SER A 10 7.87 11.32 2.19
CA SER A 10 8.48 12.64 2.29
C SER A 10 7.60 13.79 1.81
N SER A 11 6.64 13.54 0.91
CA SER A 11 5.78 14.57 0.33
C SER A 11 4.34 14.55 0.86
N ALA A 12 3.96 13.52 1.63
CA ALA A 12 2.56 13.30 2.02
C ALA A 12 1.91 14.48 2.75
N THR A 13 2.62 15.11 3.70
CA THR A 13 2.09 16.26 4.43
C THR A 13 1.82 17.45 3.52
N GLN A 14 2.78 17.79 2.66
CA GLN A 14 2.67 18.91 1.71
C GLN A 14 1.59 18.66 0.66
N VAL A 15 1.51 17.45 0.12
CA VAL A 15 0.48 17.07 -0.86
C VAL A 15 -0.90 17.16 -0.24
N ALA A 16 -1.10 16.61 0.96
CA ALA A 16 -2.37 16.70 1.66
C ALA A 16 -2.73 18.13 2.07
N GLU A 17 -1.73 18.96 2.39
CA GLU A 17 -1.92 20.39 2.62
C GLU A 17 -2.48 21.07 1.38
N LEU A 18 -1.74 21.01 0.27
CA LEU A 18 -2.17 21.56 -1.03
C LEU A 18 -3.57 21.07 -1.42
N ALA A 19 -3.81 19.76 -1.31
CA ALA A 19 -5.08 19.13 -1.62
C ALA A 19 -6.26 19.72 -0.82
N THR A 20 -6.01 20.19 0.40
CA THR A 20 -7.03 20.70 1.33
C THR A 20 -7.06 22.23 1.47
N ILE A 21 -6.24 22.98 0.72
CA ILE A 21 -6.26 24.45 0.75
C ILE A 21 -7.63 24.98 0.30
N GLY A 22 -8.29 25.73 1.18
CA GLY A 22 -9.62 26.30 0.90
C GLY A 22 -10.70 25.25 0.65
N PHE A 23 -10.49 24.00 1.08
CA PHE A 23 -11.39 22.88 0.86
C PHE A 23 -12.26 22.64 2.10
N SER A 24 -13.57 22.52 1.92
CA SER A 24 -14.55 22.29 3.01
C SER A 24 -15.19 20.91 2.98
N GLY A 25 -14.71 20.00 2.12
CA GLY A 25 -15.24 18.64 2.03
C GLY A 25 -14.86 17.76 3.21
N THR A 26 -15.63 16.68 3.40
CA THR A 26 -15.49 15.76 4.55
C THR A 26 -15.14 14.33 4.12
N THR A 27 -15.25 14.03 2.83
CA THR A 27 -14.95 12.70 2.27
C THR A 27 -13.83 12.76 1.25
N ALA A 28 -12.98 11.73 1.24
CA ALA A 28 -11.91 11.61 0.26
C ALA A 28 -11.77 10.18 -0.27
N ALA A 29 -11.31 10.05 -1.51
CA ALA A 29 -10.85 8.79 -2.09
C ALA A 29 -9.35 8.86 -2.41
N ASP A 30 -8.59 7.86 -2.00
CA ASP A 30 -7.19 7.63 -2.40
C ASP A 30 -7.16 6.37 -3.28
N ALA A 31 -7.26 6.58 -4.60
CA ALA A 31 -7.54 5.53 -5.57
C ALA A 31 -6.36 4.59 -5.85
N PHE A 32 -5.15 5.02 -5.51
CA PHE A 32 -3.91 4.26 -5.67
C PHE A 32 -3.16 4.22 -4.35
N GLY A 33 -3.85 3.73 -3.31
CA GLY A 33 -3.45 4.02 -1.94
C GLY A 33 -2.09 3.46 -1.53
N GLY A 34 -1.61 2.39 -2.16
CA GLY A 34 -0.38 1.72 -1.75
C GLY A 34 -0.43 1.41 -0.24
N LEU A 35 0.59 1.80 0.52
CA LEU A 35 0.56 1.62 1.97
C LEU A 35 -0.40 2.57 2.73
N GLY A 36 -1.23 3.36 2.05
CA GLY A 36 -2.18 4.31 2.64
C GLY A 36 -1.51 5.52 3.27
N THR A 37 -0.38 5.98 2.73
CA THR A 37 0.38 7.11 3.31
C THR A 37 -0.38 8.43 3.16
N ILE A 38 -0.87 8.74 1.95
CA ILE A 38 -1.62 9.98 1.69
C ILE A 38 -2.99 9.92 2.38
N GLY A 39 -3.73 8.82 2.19
CA GLY A 39 -4.99 8.59 2.89
C GLY A 39 -4.88 8.72 4.42
N ALA A 40 -3.79 8.28 5.05
CA ALA A 40 -3.59 8.49 6.50
C ALA A 40 -3.46 9.98 6.87
N VAL A 41 -2.75 10.79 6.07
CA VAL A 41 -2.63 12.23 6.32
C VAL A 41 -3.96 12.95 6.08
N LEU A 42 -4.72 12.55 5.05
CA LEU A 42 -6.05 13.09 4.79
C LEU A 42 -7.01 12.77 5.94
N LYS A 43 -6.98 11.53 6.47
CA LYS A 43 -7.69 11.17 7.71
C LYS A 43 -7.21 12.01 8.90
N GLY A 44 -5.90 12.26 8.99
CA GLY A 44 -5.23 13.29 9.81
C GLY A 44 -5.98 14.60 9.91
N ARG A 45 -6.47 15.06 8.76
CA ARG A 45 -7.12 16.36 8.55
C ARG A 45 -8.64 16.30 8.70
N GLY A 46 -9.19 15.20 9.22
CA GLY A 46 -10.63 15.05 9.49
C GLY A 46 -11.45 14.47 8.34
N LEU A 47 -10.82 14.05 7.24
CA LEU A 47 -11.53 13.44 6.10
C LEU A 47 -11.87 11.97 6.40
N LYS A 48 -13.07 11.53 6.04
CA LYS A 48 -13.42 10.11 5.94
C LYS A 48 -12.90 9.56 4.63
N VAL A 49 -11.82 8.78 4.70
CA VAL A 49 -11.07 8.33 3.52
C VAL A 49 -11.51 6.93 3.07
N THR A 50 -11.80 6.77 1.79
CA THR A 50 -11.86 5.46 1.11
C THR A 50 -10.59 5.26 0.33
N THR A 51 -9.94 4.11 0.44
CA THR A 51 -8.76 3.78 -0.34
C THR A 51 -8.87 2.39 -0.93
N CYS A 52 -8.13 2.12 -2.00
CA CYS A 52 -8.08 0.81 -2.62
C CYS A 52 -6.67 0.46 -3.09
N ASP A 53 -6.45 -0.84 -3.24
CA ASP A 53 -5.31 -1.44 -3.94
C ASP A 53 -5.72 -2.84 -4.42
N VAL A 54 -5.07 -3.33 -5.47
CA VAL A 54 -5.30 -4.70 -5.97
C VAL A 54 -4.55 -5.75 -5.14
N LEU A 55 -3.56 -5.34 -4.34
CA LEU A 55 -2.70 -6.23 -3.55
C LEU A 55 -3.09 -6.27 -2.06
N MET A 56 -2.87 -7.43 -1.44
CA MET A 56 -3.20 -7.67 -0.02
C MET A 56 -2.21 -7.00 0.94
N LEU A 57 -0.93 -6.90 0.58
CA LEU A 57 0.08 -6.18 1.37
C LEU A 57 -0.36 -4.72 1.57
N PRO A 58 -0.52 -3.90 0.51
CA PRO A 58 -1.06 -2.55 0.60
C PRO A 58 -2.36 -2.47 1.39
N ASN A 59 -3.33 -3.35 1.09
CA ASN A 59 -4.63 -3.34 1.75
C ASN A 59 -4.53 -3.54 3.28
N ALA A 60 -3.64 -4.40 3.77
CA ALA A 60 -3.41 -4.56 5.20
C ALA A 60 -2.93 -3.26 5.86
N PHE A 61 -1.98 -2.55 5.22
CA PHE A 61 -1.49 -1.26 5.71
C PHE A 61 -2.55 -0.16 5.63
N GLN A 62 -3.31 -0.10 4.54
CA GLN A 62 -4.45 0.80 4.38
C GLN A 62 -5.46 0.59 5.49
N HIS A 63 -5.84 -0.66 5.78
CA HIS A 63 -6.75 -0.98 6.85
C HIS A 63 -6.24 -0.50 8.21
N ALA A 64 -4.97 -0.80 8.52
CA ALA A 64 -4.36 -0.39 9.78
C ALA A 64 -4.29 1.13 9.98
N ARG A 65 -4.05 1.89 8.91
CA ARG A 65 -3.88 3.36 8.97
C ARG A 65 -5.19 4.12 8.84
N ILE A 66 -6.09 3.67 7.96
CA ILE A 66 -7.28 4.42 7.55
C ILE A 66 -8.54 3.87 8.22
N VAL A 67 -8.71 2.56 8.31
CA VAL A 67 -9.93 1.95 8.89
C VAL A 67 -9.87 1.93 10.41
N CYS A 68 -8.76 1.48 11.01
CA CYS A 68 -8.63 1.42 12.46
C CYS A 68 -8.69 2.81 13.10
N GLN A 69 -9.54 2.99 14.12
CA GLN A 69 -9.64 4.21 14.93
C GLN A 69 -8.94 4.05 16.28
N GLU A 70 -8.83 2.82 16.75
CA GLU A 70 -8.04 2.43 17.90
C GLU A 70 -7.28 1.13 17.56
N ARG A 71 -6.36 0.72 18.44
CA ARG A 71 -5.74 -0.60 18.32
C ARG A 71 -6.83 -1.67 18.51
N PRO A 72 -6.94 -2.66 17.61
CA PRO A 72 -7.87 -3.76 17.79
C PRO A 72 -7.68 -4.48 19.13
N ARG A 73 -8.79 -4.96 19.71
CA ARG A 73 -8.81 -5.50 21.06
C ARG A 73 -8.31 -6.94 21.15
N PHE A 74 -8.38 -7.69 20.05
CA PHE A 74 -8.03 -9.12 19.99
C PHE A 74 -8.92 -9.97 20.90
N THR A 75 -10.22 -9.65 21.00
CA THR A 75 -11.10 -10.18 22.06
C THR A 75 -11.17 -11.71 22.06
N ARG A 76 -11.43 -12.35 20.90
CA ARG A 76 -11.52 -13.81 20.81
C ARG A 76 -10.16 -14.47 21.04
N LEU A 77 -9.10 -13.95 20.41
CA LEU A 77 -7.73 -14.40 20.63
C LEU A 77 -7.35 -14.39 22.11
N ARG A 78 -7.60 -13.28 22.82
CA ARG A 78 -7.27 -13.14 24.25
C ARG A 78 -8.02 -14.15 25.10
N LYS A 79 -9.31 -14.33 24.84
CA LYS A 79 -10.16 -15.27 25.57
C LYS A 79 -9.64 -16.71 25.44
N ILE A 80 -9.25 -17.13 24.24
CA ILE A 80 -8.85 -18.51 23.95
C ILE A 80 -7.39 -18.80 24.33
N THR A 81 -6.48 -17.86 24.09
CA THR A 81 -5.04 -18.08 24.30
C THR A 81 -4.53 -17.63 25.67
N GLY A 82 -5.31 -16.85 26.42
CA GLY A 82 -4.89 -16.26 27.68
C GLY A 82 -3.92 -15.08 27.54
N LEU A 83 -3.60 -14.61 26.33
CA LEU A 83 -2.68 -13.49 26.06
C LEU A 83 -3.31 -12.13 26.39
N GLN A 84 -3.57 -11.85 27.67
CA GLN A 84 -4.48 -10.77 28.11
C GLN A 84 -4.09 -9.34 27.69
N THR A 85 -2.83 -9.08 27.36
CA THR A 85 -2.36 -7.73 27.00
C THR A 85 -1.79 -7.66 25.59
N SER A 86 -1.78 -6.45 25.00
CA SER A 86 -1.08 -6.23 23.72
C SER A 86 0.41 -6.58 23.81
N GLY A 87 1.02 -6.43 25.00
CA GLY A 87 2.40 -6.80 25.26
C GLY A 87 2.60 -8.32 25.24
N ALA A 88 1.70 -9.08 25.88
CA ALA A 88 1.74 -10.55 25.87
C ALA A 88 1.60 -11.11 24.44
N ILE A 89 0.75 -10.51 23.60
CA ILE A 89 0.65 -10.89 22.18
C ILE A 89 1.98 -10.65 21.44
N LEU A 90 2.61 -9.47 21.63
CA LEU A 90 3.91 -9.19 21.03
C LEU A 90 5.00 -10.13 21.53
N GLU A 91 5.06 -10.39 22.82
CA GLU A 91 6.03 -11.29 23.43
C GLU A 91 5.86 -12.71 22.89
N HIS A 92 4.62 -13.19 22.81
CA HIS A 92 4.32 -14.49 22.21
C HIS A 92 4.87 -14.57 20.78
N LEU A 93 4.59 -13.58 19.93
CA LEU A 93 5.06 -13.55 18.54
C LEU A 93 6.59 -13.42 18.43
N ASN A 94 7.22 -12.61 19.29
CA ASN A 94 8.66 -12.38 19.29
C ASN A 94 9.48 -13.59 19.79
N THR A 95 8.86 -14.48 20.57
CA THR A 95 9.49 -15.71 21.09
C THR A 95 9.34 -16.90 20.16
N ARG A 96 8.35 -16.91 19.24
CA ARG A 96 8.16 -18.00 18.29
C ARG A 96 9.36 -18.20 17.36
N ARG A 97 9.64 -19.45 17.01
CA ARG A 97 10.66 -19.88 16.04
C ARG A 97 10.10 -21.02 15.20
N ALA A 98 10.58 -21.15 13.97
CA ALA A 98 10.25 -22.26 13.08
C ALA A 98 11.45 -22.58 12.17
N ASP A 99 12.46 -23.24 12.74
CA ASP A 99 13.77 -23.46 12.08
C ASP A 99 13.72 -24.36 10.84
N ARG A 100 12.63 -25.13 10.68
CA ARG A 100 12.37 -26.04 9.55
C ARG A 100 11.28 -25.51 8.61
N SER A 101 10.91 -24.24 8.71
CA SER A 101 9.89 -23.63 7.84
C SER A 101 10.40 -23.45 6.40
N TRP A 102 9.48 -23.54 5.43
CA TRP A 102 9.72 -23.17 4.04
C TRP A 102 10.36 -21.78 3.91
N LEU A 103 10.00 -20.82 4.78
CA LEU A 103 10.56 -19.47 4.73
C LEU A 103 12.06 -19.47 5.04
N VAL A 104 12.51 -20.32 5.97
CA VAL A 104 13.94 -20.50 6.28
C VAL A 104 14.65 -21.11 5.08
N THR A 105 14.10 -22.15 4.48
CA THR A 105 14.69 -22.80 3.31
C THR A 105 14.77 -21.83 2.11
N GLU A 106 13.66 -21.24 1.72
CA GLU A 106 13.53 -20.46 0.48
C GLU A 106 14.14 -19.05 0.60
N PHE A 107 13.97 -18.38 1.75
CA PHE A 107 14.31 -16.96 1.94
C PHE A 107 15.45 -16.72 2.94
N SER A 108 16.15 -17.78 3.34
CA SER A 108 17.44 -17.68 4.04
C SER A 108 18.52 -18.59 3.45
N THR A 109 18.28 -19.90 3.39
CA THR A 109 19.28 -20.87 2.93
C THR A 109 19.54 -20.75 1.44
N GLN A 110 18.49 -20.76 0.61
CA GLN A 110 18.63 -20.62 -0.83
C GLN A 110 18.87 -19.18 -1.27
N ARG A 111 18.23 -18.22 -0.58
CA ARG A 111 18.25 -16.80 -0.96
C ARG A 111 18.51 -15.96 0.28
N GLN A 112 19.49 -15.08 0.22
CA GLN A 112 19.94 -14.32 1.39
C GLN A 112 19.04 -13.11 1.69
N PHE A 113 17.72 -13.27 1.69
CA PHE A 113 16.78 -12.21 2.06
C PHE A 113 16.78 -11.96 3.57
N PHE A 114 16.92 -13.01 4.37
CA PHE A 114 17.00 -12.93 5.84
C PHE A 114 18.10 -13.84 6.37
N THR A 115 18.75 -13.43 7.48
CA THR A 115 19.61 -14.35 8.23
C THR A 115 18.79 -15.53 8.74
N ARG A 116 19.43 -16.70 8.95
CA ARG A 116 18.70 -17.90 9.41
C ARG A 116 17.94 -17.66 10.70
N SER A 117 18.57 -16.94 11.65
CA SER A 117 17.93 -16.50 12.89
C SER A 117 16.68 -15.68 12.61
N ASN A 118 16.76 -14.63 11.78
CA ASN A 118 15.61 -13.79 11.44
C ASN A 118 14.51 -14.55 10.72
N ALA A 119 14.86 -15.36 9.70
CA ALA A 119 13.90 -16.18 8.98
C ALA A 119 13.13 -17.12 9.93
N SER A 120 13.82 -17.74 10.89
CA SER A 120 13.16 -18.60 11.90
C SER A 120 12.18 -17.83 12.79
N ARG A 121 12.52 -16.59 13.23
CA ARG A 121 11.59 -15.76 14.02
C ARG A 121 10.39 -15.32 13.19
N ILE A 122 10.65 -14.84 11.98
CA ILE A 122 9.62 -14.37 11.03
C ILE A 122 8.65 -15.51 10.74
N ALA A 123 9.17 -16.70 10.42
CA ALA A 123 8.37 -17.89 10.17
C ALA A 123 7.55 -18.31 11.40
N GLY A 124 8.15 -18.28 12.59
CA GLY A 124 7.45 -18.59 13.84
C GLY A 124 6.28 -17.63 14.12
N ALA A 125 6.52 -16.33 13.97
CA ALA A 125 5.48 -15.32 14.14
C ALA A 125 4.38 -15.45 13.06
N TRP A 126 4.76 -15.63 11.80
CA TRP A 126 3.81 -15.81 10.70
C TRP A 126 2.95 -17.07 10.87
N ASN A 127 3.53 -18.20 11.27
CA ASN A 127 2.79 -19.43 11.55
C ASN A 127 1.77 -19.25 12.68
N ALA A 128 2.12 -18.48 13.73
CA ALA A 128 1.18 -18.18 14.80
C ALA A 128 0.01 -17.31 14.29
N ILE A 129 0.29 -16.26 13.52
CA ILE A 129 -0.75 -15.41 12.91
C ILE A 129 -1.65 -16.23 11.97
N LYS A 130 -1.05 -17.07 11.12
CA LYS A 130 -1.77 -17.96 10.20
C LYS A 130 -2.71 -18.89 10.97
N ARG A 131 -2.21 -19.56 12.00
CA ARG A 131 -3.01 -20.46 12.86
C ARG A 131 -4.15 -19.71 13.55
N TRP A 132 -3.88 -18.55 14.14
CA TRP A 132 -4.94 -17.76 14.78
C TRP A 132 -6.02 -17.31 13.80
N ASN A 133 -5.67 -17.06 12.53
CA ASN A 133 -6.65 -16.79 11.50
C ASN A 133 -7.44 -18.04 11.10
N GLU A 134 -6.78 -19.19 10.92
CA GLU A 134 -7.43 -20.46 10.55
C GLU A 134 -8.36 -21.00 11.64
N ASP A 135 -8.03 -20.73 12.91
CA ASP A 135 -8.85 -21.08 14.08
C ASP A 135 -9.96 -20.03 14.35
N ASP A 136 -10.18 -19.09 13.41
CA ASP A 136 -11.12 -17.97 13.49
C ASP A 136 -10.97 -17.07 14.73
N LEU A 137 -9.79 -17.01 15.34
CA LEU A 137 -9.53 -16.21 16.54
C LEU A 137 -9.38 -14.71 16.27
N LEU A 138 -9.24 -14.34 15.00
CA LEU A 138 -9.04 -12.98 14.54
C LEU A 138 -10.23 -12.53 13.68
N SER A 139 -10.85 -11.42 14.03
CA SER A 139 -11.67 -10.68 13.06
C SER A 139 -10.82 -10.20 11.89
N GLU A 140 -11.46 -9.84 10.78
CA GLU A 140 -10.76 -9.28 9.61
C GLU A 140 -9.89 -8.06 9.98
N SER A 141 -10.43 -7.16 10.82
CA SER A 141 -9.69 -5.96 11.24
C SER A 141 -8.49 -6.29 12.11
N GLU A 142 -8.63 -7.26 13.03
CA GLU A 142 -7.51 -7.73 13.86
C GLU A 142 -6.44 -8.40 13.01
N ARG A 143 -6.84 -9.24 12.05
CA ARG A 143 -5.92 -9.88 11.09
C ARG A 143 -5.15 -8.86 10.27
N LYS A 144 -5.84 -7.93 9.60
CA LYS A 144 -5.20 -6.92 8.73
C LYS A 144 -4.25 -6.02 9.53
N TYR A 145 -4.66 -5.58 10.72
CA TYR A 145 -3.80 -4.80 11.62
C TYR A 145 -2.55 -5.58 12.08
N LEU A 146 -2.72 -6.86 12.43
CA LEU A 146 -1.65 -7.74 12.85
C LEU A 146 -0.66 -8.01 11.71
N LEU A 147 -1.15 -8.27 10.50
CA LEU A 147 -0.33 -8.45 9.30
C LEU A 147 0.44 -7.19 8.92
N ALA A 148 -0.20 -6.01 8.93
CA ALA A 148 0.48 -4.74 8.68
C ALA A 148 1.62 -4.50 9.69
N SER A 149 1.36 -4.76 10.97
CA SER A 149 2.37 -4.65 12.03
C SER A 149 3.53 -5.64 11.84
N PHE A 150 3.22 -6.87 11.44
CA PHE A 150 4.18 -7.94 11.16
C PHE A 150 5.09 -7.59 9.98
N LEU A 151 4.49 -7.23 8.84
CA LEU A 151 5.23 -6.88 7.63
C LEU A 151 6.09 -5.63 7.87
N ASN A 152 5.56 -4.62 8.56
CA ASN A 152 6.29 -3.40 8.92
C ASN A 152 7.50 -3.68 9.83
N SER A 153 7.45 -4.74 10.63
CA SER A 153 8.52 -5.19 11.52
C SER A 153 9.51 -6.14 10.85
N MET A 154 9.05 -6.88 9.83
CA MET A 154 9.85 -7.80 9.02
C MET A 154 10.80 -7.04 8.07
N ASP A 155 10.29 -6.05 7.35
CA ASP A 155 11.07 -5.39 6.28
C ASP A 155 12.39 -4.75 6.75
N PRO A 156 12.49 -4.11 7.94
CA PRO A 156 13.75 -3.55 8.42
C PRO A 156 14.91 -4.55 8.56
N CYS A 157 14.61 -5.85 8.72
CA CYS A 157 15.63 -6.90 8.79
C CYS A 157 15.82 -7.66 7.47
N ALA A 158 15.20 -7.21 6.37
CA ALA A 158 15.40 -7.79 5.05
C ALA A 158 16.67 -7.25 4.37
N ASN A 159 17.48 -8.16 3.83
CA ASN A 159 18.72 -7.90 3.13
C ASN A 159 18.50 -7.51 1.66
N THR A 160 17.79 -6.40 1.47
CA THR A 160 17.37 -5.91 0.15
C THR A 160 17.72 -4.43 -0.04
N ALA A 161 17.74 -3.98 -1.29
CA ALA A 161 17.87 -2.57 -1.66
C ALA A 161 16.53 -1.81 -1.72
N GLY A 162 15.42 -2.39 -1.25
CA GLY A 162 14.09 -1.74 -1.23
C GLY A 162 12.93 -2.58 -1.77
N THR A 163 13.21 -3.70 -2.43
CA THR A 163 12.21 -4.67 -2.90
C THR A 163 12.65 -6.09 -2.63
N TYR A 164 11.73 -7.04 -2.78
CA TYR A 164 11.98 -8.47 -2.66
C TYR A 164 12.32 -9.12 -4.02
N TYR A 165 12.48 -8.32 -5.08
CA TYR A 165 12.90 -8.83 -6.39
C TYR A 165 14.37 -9.30 -6.41
N ALA A 166 15.20 -8.80 -5.49
CA ALA A 166 16.58 -9.23 -5.35
C ALA A 166 17.08 -9.02 -3.92
N HIS A 167 17.98 -9.90 -3.47
CA HIS A 167 18.72 -9.73 -2.22
C HIS A 167 20.15 -9.25 -2.48
N LEU A 168 20.77 -8.67 -1.46
CA LEU A 168 22.19 -8.29 -1.53
C LEU A 168 23.08 -9.53 -1.39
N LYS A 169 24.26 -9.51 -2.02
CA LYS A 169 25.26 -10.59 -1.93
C LYS A 169 25.92 -10.72 -0.55
N HIS A 170 25.91 -9.62 0.21
CA HIS A 170 26.44 -9.56 1.57
C HIS A 170 25.37 -9.05 2.51
N TRP A 171 25.43 -9.46 3.78
CA TRP A 171 24.49 -9.00 4.80
C TRP A 171 24.65 -7.50 5.04
N HIS A 172 23.62 -6.75 4.71
CA HIS A 172 23.54 -5.36 5.12
C HIS A 172 23.38 -5.25 6.63
N ARG A 173 24.00 -4.23 7.27
CA ARG A 173 23.96 -4.03 8.73
C ARG A 173 22.55 -4.06 9.35
N LYS A 174 21.54 -3.64 8.60
CA LYS A 174 20.13 -3.69 9.05
C LYS A 174 19.57 -5.11 9.09
N ALA A 175 19.98 -5.98 8.16
CA ALA A 175 19.54 -7.36 8.10
C ALA A 175 20.11 -8.23 9.23
N LEU A 176 21.22 -7.80 9.83
CA LEU A 176 21.81 -8.44 11.02
C LEU A 176 21.06 -8.10 12.32
N LYS A 177 20.22 -7.05 12.31
CA LYS A 177 19.39 -6.73 13.49
C LYS A 177 18.32 -7.80 13.65
N PRO A 178 18.09 -8.33 14.87
CA PRO A 178 17.07 -9.33 15.09
C PRO A 178 15.68 -8.81 14.74
N PHE A 179 14.86 -9.66 14.11
CA PHE A 179 13.42 -9.41 13.95
C PHE A 179 12.79 -9.16 15.32
N GLN A 180 12.04 -8.07 15.41
CA GLN A 180 11.25 -7.68 16.57
C GLN A 180 9.92 -7.11 16.10
N MET A 181 8.84 -7.86 16.32
CA MET A 181 7.46 -7.46 16.11
C MET A 181 7.13 -6.22 16.94
N LYS A 182 6.57 -5.20 16.27
CA LYS A 182 6.08 -3.95 16.85
C LYS A 182 4.73 -3.58 16.24
N TRP A 183 3.85 -3.01 17.05
CA TRP A 183 2.59 -2.46 16.56
C TRP A 183 2.82 -1.26 15.65
N ILE A 184 2.10 -1.21 14.52
CA ILE A 184 1.98 0.04 13.77
C ILE A 184 1.11 1.04 14.57
N PRO A 185 1.44 2.35 14.60
CA PRO A 185 0.58 3.33 15.22
C PRO A 185 -0.79 3.37 14.53
N VAL A 186 -1.83 3.63 15.32
CA VAL A 186 -3.18 3.94 14.85
C VAL A 186 -3.44 5.41 15.16
N GLN A 187 -4.06 6.10 14.22
CA GLN A 187 -4.48 7.48 14.45
C GLN A 187 -5.79 7.49 15.25
N VAL A 188 -5.69 7.89 16.51
CA VAL A 188 -6.82 8.04 17.44
C VAL A 188 -7.51 9.39 17.22
N GLY A 189 -8.83 9.45 17.44
CA GLY A 189 -9.61 10.69 17.35
C GLY A 189 -9.97 11.13 15.93
N ALA A 190 -9.73 10.28 14.92
CA ALA A 190 -10.15 10.52 13.55
C ALA A 190 -11.11 9.44 13.05
N THR A 191 -12.09 9.85 12.25
CA THR A 191 -13.12 8.98 11.70
C THR A 191 -12.52 7.83 10.89
N GLY A 192 -13.02 6.62 11.12
CA GLY A 192 -12.64 5.43 10.36
C GLY A 192 -13.10 5.52 8.90
N GLY A 193 -12.19 5.18 8.00
CA GLY A 193 -12.43 5.10 6.56
C GLY A 193 -12.78 3.69 6.07
N GLN A 194 -12.51 3.45 4.78
CA GLN A 194 -12.63 2.15 4.12
C GLN A 194 -11.34 1.80 3.37
N ALA A 195 -10.97 0.52 3.37
CA ALA A 195 -9.84 -0.02 2.61
C ALA A 195 -10.31 -1.20 1.75
N LEU A 196 -10.53 -0.95 0.47
CA LEU A 196 -11.07 -1.91 -0.50
C LEU A 196 -9.95 -2.68 -1.18
N VAL A 197 -10.23 -3.92 -1.57
CA VAL A 197 -9.35 -4.72 -2.43
C VAL A 197 -9.96 -4.75 -3.82
N GLY A 198 -9.24 -4.29 -4.84
CA GLY A 198 -9.71 -4.31 -6.22
C GLY A 198 -9.17 -3.16 -7.07
N ASP A 199 -9.47 -3.22 -8.36
CA ASP A 199 -9.15 -2.17 -9.31
C ASP A 199 -9.91 -0.88 -8.98
N ALA A 200 -9.26 0.27 -9.07
CA ALA A 200 -9.86 1.55 -8.68
C ALA A 200 -11.11 1.88 -9.51
N LEU A 201 -11.13 1.55 -10.81
CA LEU A 201 -12.33 1.74 -11.64
C LEU A 201 -13.47 0.88 -11.12
N ASP A 202 -13.21 -0.37 -10.81
CA ASP A 202 -14.25 -1.30 -10.40
C ASP A 202 -14.84 -0.92 -9.03
N VAL A 203 -13.98 -0.57 -8.07
CA VAL A 203 -14.42 -0.36 -6.68
C VAL A 203 -14.86 1.08 -6.38
N LEU A 204 -14.53 2.07 -7.23
CA LEU A 204 -14.91 3.47 -7.04
C LEU A 204 -15.96 3.99 -8.03
N ARG A 205 -16.25 3.27 -9.12
CA ARG A 205 -17.25 3.70 -10.12
C ARG A 205 -18.60 4.03 -9.47
N GLY A 206 -19.16 5.17 -9.87
CA GLY A 206 -20.43 5.68 -9.39
C GLY A 206 -20.42 6.21 -7.94
N LYS A 207 -19.29 6.11 -7.23
CA LYS A 207 -19.18 6.67 -5.87
C LYS A 207 -18.91 8.17 -5.92
N THR A 208 -19.30 8.84 -4.83
CA THR A 208 -19.16 10.29 -4.65
C THR A 208 -18.21 10.59 -3.52
N PHE A 209 -17.26 11.49 -3.78
CA PHE A 209 -16.31 12.00 -2.80
C PHE A 209 -16.20 13.52 -2.93
N ASP A 210 -15.88 14.22 -1.85
CA ASP A 210 -15.56 15.63 -1.97
C ASP A 210 -14.17 15.80 -2.61
N LEU A 211 -13.21 14.94 -2.25
CA LEU A 211 -11.85 14.93 -2.75
C LEU A 211 -11.51 13.59 -3.40
N LEU A 212 -11.08 13.58 -4.66
CA LEU A 212 -10.48 12.41 -5.31
C LEU A 212 -8.98 12.64 -5.47
N TYR A 213 -8.16 11.82 -4.82
CA TYR A 213 -6.70 11.84 -4.94
C TYR A 213 -6.23 10.68 -5.81
N LEU A 214 -5.47 11.00 -6.85
CA LEU A 214 -4.88 10.06 -7.81
C LEU A 214 -3.36 10.19 -7.80
N ASP A 215 -2.67 9.09 -7.54
CA ASP A 215 -1.23 8.92 -7.72
C ASP A 215 -0.99 7.67 -8.57
N PRO A 216 -1.38 7.72 -9.86
CA PRO A 216 -1.34 6.56 -10.74
C PRO A 216 0.11 6.07 -10.90
N PRO A 217 0.33 4.78 -11.20
CA PRO A 217 1.68 4.26 -11.32
C PRO A 217 2.44 4.95 -12.46
N TYR A 218 3.70 5.31 -12.19
CA TYR A 218 4.53 6.11 -13.12
C TYR A 218 5.14 5.30 -14.27
N ASN A 219 5.16 3.97 -14.13
CA ASN A 219 5.75 3.05 -15.10
C ASN A 219 5.16 1.66 -14.91
N ARG A 220 5.42 0.76 -15.86
CA ARG A 220 4.92 -0.61 -15.90
C ARG A 220 5.57 -1.58 -14.89
N ARG A 221 6.14 -1.08 -13.78
CA ARG A 221 6.69 -1.95 -12.73
C ARG A 221 5.57 -2.78 -12.10
N ASP A 222 5.79 -4.08 -12.10
CA ASP A 222 4.87 -5.02 -11.50
C ASP A 222 5.12 -5.13 -9.99
N TYR A 223 4.37 -4.35 -9.20
CA TYR A 223 4.48 -4.34 -7.75
C TYR A 223 4.23 -5.73 -7.14
N SER A 224 3.37 -6.55 -7.76
CA SER A 224 3.12 -7.93 -7.31
C SER A 224 4.40 -8.79 -7.36
N ARG A 225 5.27 -8.56 -8.36
CA ARG A 225 6.58 -9.23 -8.48
C ARG A 225 7.61 -8.65 -7.54
N TYR A 226 7.61 -7.33 -7.34
CA TYR A 226 8.62 -6.67 -6.50
C TYR A 226 8.40 -6.92 -5.02
N TYR A 227 7.15 -7.15 -4.62
CA TYR A 227 6.74 -7.42 -3.24
C TYR A 227 6.15 -8.82 -3.06
N HIS A 228 6.50 -9.77 -3.93
CA HIS A 228 5.91 -11.11 -3.96
C HIS A 228 5.94 -11.85 -2.62
N LEU A 229 7.06 -11.79 -1.86
CA LEU A 229 7.15 -12.43 -0.55
C LEU A 229 6.24 -11.74 0.48
N PRO A 230 6.36 -10.42 0.73
CA PRO A 230 5.41 -9.70 1.59
C PRO A 230 3.94 -9.92 1.22
N GLU A 231 3.63 -9.99 -0.08
CA GLU A 231 2.28 -10.23 -0.58
C GLU A 231 1.78 -11.65 -0.24
N SER A 232 2.64 -12.67 -0.41
CA SER A 232 2.32 -14.05 -0.02
C SER A 232 2.08 -14.15 1.50
N LEU A 233 2.92 -13.47 2.29
CA LEU A 233 2.79 -13.42 3.74
C LEU A 233 1.52 -12.68 4.18
N ALA A 234 1.16 -11.57 3.52
CA ALA A 234 -0.08 -10.83 3.75
C ALA A 234 -1.32 -11.67 3.40
N SER A 235 -1.21 -12.53 2.38
CA SER A 235 -2.26 -13.45 1.99
C SER A 235 -2.36 -14.70 2.89
N LEU A 236 -1.45 -14.86 3.86
CA LEU A 236 -1.33 -16.06 4.72
C LEU A 236 -1.18 -17.37 3.92
N LYS A 237 -0.64 -17.29 2.71
CA LYS A 237 -0.40 -18.43 1.82
C LYS A 237 1.09 -18.67 1.65
N GLN A 238 1.49 -19.94 1.67
CA GLN A 238 2.83 -20.32 1.24
C GLN A 238 2.88 -20.22 -0.29
N PRO A 239 3.82 -19.47 -0.87
CA PRO A 239 3.99 -19.42 -2.32
C PRO A 239 4.67 -20.69 -2.83
N ASP A 240 4.26 -21.14 -4.01
CA ASP A 240 5.01 -22.12 -4.79
C ASP A 240 6.12 -21.39 -5.57
N THR A 241 7.34 -21.41 -5.02
CA THR A 241 8.47 -20.62 -5.51
C THR A 241 9.24 -21.34 -6.60
N ASN A 242 9.65 -20.62 -7.65
CA ASN A 242 10.52 -21.20 -8.66
C ASN A 242 11.97 -21.31 -8.11
N PRO A 243 12.53 -22.53 -7.96
CA PRO A 243 13.88 -22.72 -7.40
C PRO A 243 14.97 -22.10 -8.30
N ASN A 244 14.72 -21.97 -9.60
CA ASN A 244 15.67 -21.41 -10.57
C ASN A 244 15.68 -19.87 -10.58
N ARG A 245 14.80 -19.20 -9.82
CA ARG A 245 14.77 -17.73 -9.72
C ARG A 245 15.45 -17.26 -8.44
N ALA A 246 16.49 -16.45 -8.60
CA ALA A 246 17.23 -15.82 -7.50
C ALA A 246 16.34 -14.98 -6.56
N SER A 247 15.19 -14.50 -7.05
CA SER A 247 14.21 -13.74 -6.27
C SER A 247 13.27 -14.61 -5.44
N GLY A 248 13.00 -15.85 -5.86
CA GLY A 248 11.94 -16.67 -5.25
C GLY A 248 10.54 -16.18 -5.60
N VAL A 249 10.38 -15.48 -6.72
CA VAL A 249 9.07 -15.11 -7.25
C VAL A 249 8.24 -16.38 -7.51
N PRO A 250 6.95 -16.41 -7.10
CA PRO A 250 6.09 -17.58 -7.29
C PRO A 250 5.95 -17.99 -8.76
N ILE A 251 5.72 -19.28 -9.02
CA ILE A 251 5.46 -19.80 -10.37
C ILE A 251 4.15 -19.21 -10.90
N GLN A 252 3.10 -19.29 -10.09
CA GLN A 252 1.81 -18.65 -10.38
C GLN A 252 1.77 -17.27 -9.72
N MET A 253 1.74 -16.24 -10.56
CA MET A 253 1.56 -14.86 -10.12
C MET A 253 0.08 -14.56 -9.84
N LEU A 254 -0.17 -13.53 -9.03
CA LEU A 254 -1.52 -12.99 -8.87
C LEU A 254 -2.01 -12.36 -10.18
N ASP A 255 -3.31 -12.47 -10.46
CA ASP A 255 -3.94 -11.84 -11.63
C ASP A 255 -3.84 -10.30 -11.66
N ALA A 256 -3.42 -9.71 -10.53
CA ALA A 256 -3.19 -8.28 -10.35
C ALA A 256 -2.19 -7.67 -11.34
N SER A 257 -1.25 -8.45 -11.92
CA SER A 257 -0.28 -7.92 -12.89
C SER A 257 -0.94 -7.27 -14.12
N SER A 258 -2.09 -7.81 -14.56
CA SER A 258 -2.83 -7.27 -15.71
C SER A 258 -3.45 -5.90 -15.38
N LEU A 259 -4.10 -5.80 -14.22
CA LEU A 259 -4.69 -4.57 -13.69
C LEU A 259 -3.63 -3.48 -13.48
N ILE A 260 -2.48 -3.83 -12.88
CA ILE A 260 -1.37 -2.90 -12.68
C ILE A 260 -0.88 -2.32 -14.03
N ARG A 261 -0.78 -3.15 -15.07
CA ARG A 261 -0.36 -2.68 -16.41
C ARG A 261 -1.41 -1.78 -17.04
N ARG A 262 -2.70 -2.13 -16.95
CA ARG A 262 -3.77 -1.26 -17.47
C ARG A 262 -3.79 0.09 -16.75
N SER A 263 -3.50 0.11 -15.45
CA SER A 263 -3.56 1.33 -14.63
C SER A 263 -2.51 2.42 -14.95
N VAL A 264 -1.47 2.11 -15.75
CA VAL A 264 -0.49 3.12 -16.20
C VAL A 264 -0.95 3.89 -17.45
N GLU A 265 -2.00 3.41 -18.13
CA GLU A 265 -2.43 3.95 -19.41
C GLU A 265 -3.27 5.22 -19.22
N ALA A 266 -3.14 6.19 -20.13
CA ALA A 266 -3.86 7.45 -20.06
C ALA A 266 -5.39 7.28 -20.15
N ASN A 267 -5.86 6.35 -20.99
CA ASN A 267 -7.27 5.99 -21.12
C ASN A 267 -7.87 5.49 -19.78
N TYR A 268 -7.11 4.72 -18.99
CA TYR A 268 -7.55 4.23 -17.67
C TYR A 268 -7.73 5.40 -16.71
N LEU A 269 -6.73 6.29 -16.63
CA LEU A 269 -6.81 7.47 -15.77
C LEU A 269 -7.98 8.37 -16.16
N GLN A 270 -8.18 8.57 -17.48
CA GLN A 270 -9.31 9.32 -18.00
C GLN A 270 -10.63 8.66 -17.60
N GLU A 271 -10.79 7.35 -17.82
CA GLU A 271 -11.99 6.61 -17.45
C GLU A 271 -12.31 6.76 -15.95
N LEU A 272 -11.29 6.72 -15.10
CA LEU A 272 -11.44 6.84 -13.64
C LEU A 272 -11.91 8.22 -13.23
N ILE A 273 -11.33 9.28 -13.80
CA ILE A 273 -11.74 10.66 -13.57
C ILE A 273 -13.22 10.88 -13.95
N HIS A 274 -13.71 10.21 -14.99
CA HIS A 274 -15.10 10.34 -15.46
C HIS A 274 -16.08 9.45 -14.70
N SER A 275 -15.62 8.30 -14.20
CA SER A 275 -16.48 7.29 -13.56
C SER A 275 -16.74 7.55 -12.08
N VAL A 276 -15.98 8.43 -11.45
CA VAL A 276 -16.11 8.80 -10.03
C VAL A 276 -16.66 10.22 -9.92
N HIS A 277 -17.61 10.46 -9.02
CA HIS A 277 -18.09 11.80 -8.73
C HIS A 277 -17.19 12.47 -7.69
N TRP A 278 -16.63 13.62 -8.03
CA TRP A 278 -15.76 14.41 -7.16
C TRP A 278 -16.02 15.91 -7.29
N LYS A 279 -15.75 16.68 -6.22
CA LYS A 279 -15.77 18.15 -6.23
C LYS A 279 -14.38 18.70 -6.56
N ARG A 280 -13.37 18.18 -5.88
CA ARG A 280 -11.95 18.45 -6.12
C ARG A 280 -11.22 17.18 -6.52
N LEU A 281 -10.44 17.25 -7.59
CA LEU A 281 -9.52 16.22 -8.03
C LEU A 281 -8.09 16.70 -7.75
N VAL A 282 -7.27 15.82 -7.19
CA VAL A 282 -5.85 16.05 -6.97
C VAL A 282 -5.07 14.93 -7.65
N VAL A 283 -4.15 15.29 -8.54
CA VAL A 283 -3.28 14.32 -9.22
C VAL A 283 -1.84 14.61 -8.87
N GLN A 284 -1.16 13.63 -8.27
CA GLN A 284 0.28 13.67 -8.06
C GLN A 284 0.98 12.86 -9.14
N TYR A 285 1.92 13.47 -9.84
CA TYR A 285 2.59 12.80 -10.95
C TYR A 285 4.03 13.28 -11.12
N CYS A 286 4.89 12.45 -11.71
CA CYS A 286 6.32 12.74 -11.89
C CYS A 286 6.64 12.91 -13.37
N GLU A 287 7.56 13.83 -13.71
CA GLU A 287 8.09 13.94 -15.07
C GLU A 287 8.78 12.65 -15.53
N GLY A 288 8.72 12.36 -16.83
CA GLY A 288 9.29 11.15 -17.43
C GLY A 288 8.54 9.85 -17.11
N SER A 289 7.32 9.95 -16.59
CA SER A 289 6.40 8.82 -16.39
C SER A 289 5.71 8.41 -17.70
N GLU A 290 4.99 7.28 -17.67
CA GLU A 290 4.33 6.67 -18.83
C GLU A 290 3.39 7.62 -19.59
N ILE A 291 2.58 8.42 -18.88
CA ILE A 291 1.67 9.40 -19.49
C ILE A 291 2.47 10.70 -19.74
N PRO A 292 2.60 11.17 -20.98
CA PRO A 292 3.26 12.44 -21.27
C PRO A 292 2.62 13.62 -20.52
N MET A 293 3.44 14.52 -19.97
CA MET A 293 2.93 15.69 -19.22
C MET A 293 1.97 16.56 -20.02
N SER A 294 2.21 16.73 -21.32
CA SER A 294 1.33 17.51 -22.21
C SER A 294 -0.06 16.86 -22.32
N GLU A 295 -0.10 15.54 -22.44
CA GLU A 295 -1.34 14.75 -22.49
C GLU A 295 -2.08 14.82 -21.15
N LEU A 296 -1.37 14.63 -20.03
CA LEU A 296 -1.95 14.73 -18.69
C LEU A 296 -2.54 16.13 -18.45
N ARG A 297 -1.78 17.21 -18.72
CA ARG A 297 -2.28 18.58 -18.56
C ARG A 297 -3.53 18.84 -19.39
N ASN A 298 -3.55 18.38 -20.65
CA ASN A 298 -4.73 18.51 -21.52
C ASN A 298 -5.95 17.77 -20.95
N MET A 299 -5.76 16.54 -20.47
CA MET A 299 -6.80 15.74 -19.83
C MET A 299 -7.37 16.44 -18.58
N LEU A 300 -6.51 16.94 -17.70
CA LEU A 300 -6.90 17.59 -16.45
C LEU A 300 -7.56 18.95 -16.68
N ASN A 301 -7.08 19.73 -17.65
CA ASN A 301 -7.65 21.03 -18.01
C ASN A 301 -9.08 20.90 -18.58
N LYS A 302 -9.38 19.78 -19.27
CA LYS A 302 -10.74 19.46 -19.72
C LYS A 302 -11.68 19.07 -18.56
N ALA A 303 -11.14 18.62 -17.43
CA ALA A 303 -11.93 18.16 -16.29
C ALA A 303 -12.39 19.30 -15.36
N GLY A 304 -11.74 20.46 -15.39
CA GLY A 304 -12.12 21.62 -14.57
C GLY A 304 -11.02 22.69 -14.49
N LYS A 305 -11.16 23.61 -13.54
CA LYS A 305 -10.18 24.69 -13.33
C LYS A 305 -8.90 24.12 -12.74
N LEU A 306 -7.84 24.08 -13.55
CA LEU A 306 -6.55 23.51 -13.18
C LEU A 306 -5.64 24.53 -12.46
N GLN A 307 -5.03 24.08 -11.36
CA GLN A 307 -3.89 24.70 -10.70
C GLN A 307 -2.76 23.68 -10.61
N GLU A 308 -1.52 24.11 -10.76
CA GLU A 308 -0.35 23.23 -10.77
C GLU A 308 0.71 23.75 -9.79
N TYR A 309 1.21 22.85 -8.95
CA TYR A 309 2.30 23.10 -8.01
C TYR A 309 3.44 22.11 -8.29
N VAL A 310 4.68 22.54 -8.09
CA VAL A 310 5.86 21.68 -8.22
C VAL A 310 6.50 21.49 -6.87
N LEU A 311 6.66 20.23 -6.46
CA LEU A 311 7.37 19.85 -5.25
C LEU A 311 8.70 19.19 -5.62
N PRO A 312 9.82 19.62 -5.03
CA PRO A 312 11.08 18.91 -5.19
C PRO A 312 10.99 17.55 -4.48
N ALA A 313 11.36 16.48 -5.17
CA ALA A 313 11.50 15.16 -4.57
C ALA A 313 12.93 14.64 -4.68
N LEU A 314 13.37 13.99 -3.61
CA LEU A 314 14.62 13.23 -3.61
C LEU A 314 14.40 11.95 -4.42
N GLY A 315 15.04 11.86 -5.58
CA GLY A 315 15.09 10.65 -6.37
C GLY A 315 15.93 9.56 -5.71
N TYR A 316 15.51 8.31 -5.87
CA TYR A 316 16.38 7.17 -5.61
C TYR A 316 17.47 7.13 -6.69
N THR A 317 18.73 7.34 -6.30
CA THR A 317 19.89 7.27 -7.20
C THR A 317 20.86 6.19 -6.74
N THR A 318 21.47 5.50 -7.69
CA THR A 318 22.60 4.58 -7.45
C THR A 318 23.95 5.28 -7.63
N THR A 319 23.96 6.56 -8.02
CA THR A 319 25.17 7.37 -8.20
C THR A 319 25.27 8.45 -7.12
N ALA A 320 26.48 8.97 -6.87
CA ALA A 320 26.77 9.93 -5.80
C ALA A 320 26.05 11.29 -5.93
N GLN A 321 25.44 11.59 -7.09
CA GLN A 321 24.66 12.80 -7.32
C GLN A 321 23.17 12.52 -7.09
N ALA A 322 22.55 13.28 -6.17
CA ALA A 322 21.12 13.28 -5.97
C ALA A 322 20.42 13.74 -7.26
N ARG A 323 19.67 12.84 -7.91
CA ARG A 323 18.72 13.24 -8.94
C ARG A 323 17.54 13.91 -8.25
N GLN A 324 17.35 15.20 -8.53
CA GLN A 324 16.10 15.88 -8.19
C GLN A 324 15.08 15.50 -9.26
N HIS A 325 13.99 14.86 -8.83
CA HIS A 325 12.81 14.72 -9.68
C HIS A 325 11.79 15.78 -9.24
N GLN A 326 11.12 16.38 -10.21
CA GLN A 326 10.01 17.29 -9.95
C GLN A 326 8.72 16.47 -9.91
N HIS A 327 8.00 16.56 -8.79
CA HIS A 327 6.65 16.04 -8.70
C HIS A 327 5.67 17.18 -8.89
N HIS A 328 4.75 17.00 -9.82
CA HIS A 328 3.67 17.91 -10.11
C HIS A 328 2.45 17.51 -9.30
N ILE A 329 1.86 18.48 -8.60
CA ILE A 329 0.59 18.36 -7.90
C ILE A 329 -0.42 19.21 -8.65
N PHE A 330 -1.31 18.55 -9.37
CA PHE A 330 -2.39 19.20 -10.09
C PHE A 330 -3.63 19.20 -9.21
N ILE A 331 -4.25 20.37 -9.02
CA ILE A 331 -5.53 20.54 -8.32
C ILE A 331 -6.56 21.02 -9.33
N ILE A 332 -7.67 20.28 -9.43
CA ILE A 332 -8.75 20.55 -10.36
C ILE A 332 -10.03 20.70 -9.54
N ASP A 333 -10.63 21.88 -9.60
CA ASP A 333 -11.97 22.12 -9.06
C ASP A 333 -12.98 22.10 -10.21
N LYS A 334 -14.09 21.34 -10.05
CA LYS A 334 -15.17 21.40 -11.04
C LYS A 334 -15.81 22.78 -11.03
N ALA A 335 -16.08 23.31 -12.23
CA ALA A 335 -16.91 24.49 -12.36
C ALA A 335 -18.32 24.19 -11.80
N PRO A 336 -18.99 25.14 -11.12
CA PRO A 336 -20.37 24.96 -10.70
C PRO A 336 -21.24 24.60 -11.91
N GLY A 337 -21.88 23.43 -11.90
CA GLY A 337 -22.86 23.01 -12.92
C GLY A 337 -22.38 21.99 -13.98
N SER A 338 -21.11 21.55 -14.00
CA SER A 338 -20.66 20.50 -14.92
C SER A 338 -20.91 19.08 -14.36
N PHE A 339 -22.14 18.59 -14.50
CA PHE A 339 -22.38 17.15 -14.45
C PHE A 339 -21.96 16.56 -15.80
N ILE A 340 -20.87 15.79 -15.82
CA ILE A 340 -20.61 14.91 -16.95
C ILE A 340 -21.70 13.83 -16.88
N ALA A 341 -22.70 13.95 -17.75
CA ALA A 341 -23.74 12.94 -17.90
C ALA A 341 -23.06 11.59 -18.14
N GLY A 342 -23.23 10.66 -17.20
CA GLY A 342 -22.75 9.30 -17.36
C GLY A 342 -23.40 8.72 -18.60
N LYS A 343 -22.60 8.44 -19.64
CA LYS A 343 -23.03 7.53 -20.70
C LYS A 343 -23.14 6.16 -20.06
N THR A 344 -24.36 5.78 -19.70
CA THR A 344 -24.74 4.39 -19.49
C THR A 344 -24.44 3.65 -20.79
N ILE A 345 -23.34 2.90 -20.82
CA ILE A 345 -23.10 1.95 -21.90
C ILE A 345 -24.00 0.76 -21.60
N THR A 346 -25.19 0.76 -22.21
CA THR A 346 -26.04 -0.42 -22.28
C THR A 346 -25.32 -1.43 -23.17
N GLN A 347 -24.82 -2.53 -22.59
CA GLN A 347 -24.43 -3.70 -23.38
C GLN A 347 -25.71 -4.26 -24.01
N ALA A 348 -25.76 -4.28 -25.34
CA ALA A 348 -26.71 -5.10 -26.06
C ALA A 348 -26.28 -6.58 -25.94
N VAL A 349 -27.29 -7.42 -25.78
CA VAL A 349 -27.31 -8.87 -25.51
C VAL A 349 -26.25 -9.67 -26.27
#